data_AF-A0A1M3LVK7-F1
#
_entry.id   AF-A0A1M3LVK7-F1
#
_cell.length_a   1.000
_cell.length_b   1.000
_cell.length_c   1.000
_cell.angle_alpha   90.00
_cell.angle_beta   90.00
_cell.angle_gamma   90.00
#
_symmetry.space_group_name_H-M   'P 1'
#
loop_
_entity.id
_entity.type
_entity.pdbx_description
1 polymer ?
#
loop_
_entity_poly.entity_id
_entity_poly.type
_entity_poly.pdbx_seq_one_letter_code
_entity_poly.pdbx_strand_id
1 'polypeptide(L)'
;MVPAGTFAKLSQVRRDHADAWLFGGRLLDLAGQEQRGGRRETLTPWRALVEALRLDRLFPGHPYFRRFNLHDQPVPAGAVAVPAVSGAFMVIDRDRFDRLGGFDTEMFLHIEDLDLCLRVLQAGGVLLYCGHIPLYHQGGSSDASRLLVEWHKTRSTLIYFRKHFRDSYPHWVLSGVAGVLWLRFAALVPRGLLADAGRLGRRVLGRKRG
;
A
#
# COMPACT_ATOMS: atom_id res chain seq x y z
N MET A 1 12.69 -8.78 8.27
CA MET A 1 12.92 -9.62 9.45
C MET A 1 11.67 -9.67 10.31
N VAL A 2 11.17 -10.88 10.55
CA VAL A 2 10.04 -11.14 11.45
C VAL A 2 10.62 -11.58 12.80
N PRO A 3 10.41 -10.83 13.89
CA PRO A 3 10.92 -11.20 15.20
C PRO A 3 10.35 -12.53 15.72
N ALA A 4 11.10 -13.23 16.55
CA ALA A 4 10.62 -14.44 17.22
C ALA A 4 9.36 -14.14 18.07
N GLY A 5 8.44 -15.10 18.13
CA GLY A 5 7.16 -14.96 18.84
C GLY A 5 6.09 -14.15 18.10
N THR A 6 6.38 -13.60 16.91
CA THR A 6 5.38 -12.88 16.09
C THR A 6 4.14 -13.71 15.82
N PHE A 7 4.30 -14.96 15.37
CA PHE A 7 3.17 -15.85 15.08
C PHE A 7 2.40 -16.28 16.34
N ALA A 8 3.06 -16.40 17.49
CA ALA A 8 2.39 -16.66 18.76
C ALA A 8 1.50 -15.47 19.18
N LYS A 9 2.01 -14.24 19.06
CA LYS A 9 1.23 -13.02 19.31
C LYS A 9 0.05 -12.90 18.32
N LEU A 10 0.27 -13.17 17.04
CA LEU A 10 -0.81 -13.17 16.05
C LEU A 10 -1.86 -14.24 16.33
N SER A 11 -1.45 -15.44 16.73
CA SER A 11 -2.38 -16.50 17.12
C SER A 11 -3.23 -16.09 18.32
N GLN A 12 -2.66 -15.34 19.26
CA GLN A 12 -3.43 -14.72 20.34
C GLN A 12 -4.45 -13.71 19.82
N VAL A 13 -4.02 -12.74 19.00
CA VAL A 13 -4.94 -11.74 18.41
C VAL A 13 -6.05 -12.42 17.60
N ARG A 14 -5.74 -13.48 16.84
CA ARG A 14 -6.75 -14.23 16.08
C ARG A 14 -7.79 -14.89 16.98
N ARG A 15 -7.37 -15.41 18.15
CA ARG A 15 -8.30 -15.97 19.15
C ARG A 15 -9.17 -14.90 19.79
N ASP A 16 -8.60 -13.73 20.05
CA ASP A 16 -9.32 -12.61 20.68
C ASP A 16 -10.27 -11.90 19.69
N HIS A 17 -10.04 -12.06 18.38
CA HIS A 17 -10.82 -11.46 17.30
C HIS A 17 -11.22 -12.50 16.23
N ALA A 18 -12.13 -13.42 16.59
CA ALA A 18 -12.55 -14.51 15.71
C ALA A 18 -13.24 -14.05 14.40
N ASP A 19 -13.78 -12.84 14.39
CA ASP A 19 -14.43 -12.16 13.26
C ASP A 19 -13.43 -11.51 12.29
N ALA A 20 -12.16 -11.34 12.69
CA ALA A 20 -11.12 -10.79 11.83
C ALA A 20 -10.62 -11.81 10.81
N TRP A 21 -10.52 -11.37 9.56
CA TRP A 21 -10.12 -12.18 8.40
C TRP A 21 -8.66 -11.97 8.03
N LEU A 22 -8.14 -10.76 8.24
CA LEU A 22 -6.82 -10.37 7.80
C LEU A 22 -6.08 -9.60 8.87
N PHE A 23 -4.83 -9.96 9.11
CA PHE A 23 -3.98 -9.36 10.13
C PHE A 23 -2.73 -8.78 9.48
N GLY A 24 -2.47 -7.50 9.74
CA GLY A 24 -1.21 -6.83 9.44
C GLY A 24 -0.43 -6.53 10.72
N GLY A 25 0.84 -6.15 10.58
CA GLY A 25 1.69 -5.74 11.71
C GLY A 25 2.35 -4.38 11.47
N ARG A 26 3.01 -3.87 12.51
CA ARG A 26 3.74 -2.61 12.46
C ARG A 26 5.04 -2.78 11.67
N LEU A 27 5.05 -2.29 10.43
CA LEU A 27 6.25 -2.25 9.61
C LEU A 27 7.20 -1.16 10.08
N LEU A 28 8.44 -1.56 10.34
CA LEU A 28 9.54 -0.72 10.77
C LEU A 28 10.60 -0.70 9.67
N ASP A 29 11.17 0.49 9.43
CA ASP A 29 12.41 0.60 8.68
C ASP A 29 13.62 0.17 9.54
N LEU A 30 14.82 0.26 8.95
CA LEU A 30 16.07 -0.07 9.64
C LEU A 30 16.40 0.90 10.79
N ALA A 31 15.77 2.07 10.83
CA ALA A 31 15.88 3.06 11.91
C ALA A 31 14.81 2.88 12.99
N GLY A 32 13.93 1.87 12.86
CA GLY A 32 12.85 1.60 13.83
C GLY A 32 11.65 2.52 13.72
N GLN A 33 11.52 3.32 12.65
CA GLN A 33 10.37 4.19 12.41
C GLN A 33 9.25 3.46 11.66
N GLU A 34 7.99 3.82 11.94
CA GLU A 34 6.84 3.22 11.22
C GLU A 34 6.92 3.58 9.73
N GLN A 35 6.85 2.56 8.86
CA GLN A 35 6.89 2.78 7.43
C GLN A 35 5.57 3.32 6.90
N ARG A 36 5.69 4.26 5.95
CA ARG A 36 4.55 4.71 5.15
C ARG A 36 3.90 3.52 4.44
N GLY A 37 2.58 3.42 4.55
CA GLY A 37 1.79 2.39 3.89
C GLY A 37 1.61 1.11 4.72
N GLY A 38 2.14 1.04 5.94
CA GLY A 38 1.89 -0.09 6.86
C GLY A 38 0.40 -0.27 7.18
N ARG A 39 -0.28 0.84 7.51
CA ARG A 39 -1.73 0.94 7.68
C ARG A 39 -2.30 2.10 6.89
N ARG A 40 -3.43 1.84 6.24
CA ARG A 40 -4.02 2.70 5.23
C ARG A 40 -5.54 2.64 5.31
N GLU A 41 -6.16 3.64 4.74
CA GLU A 41 -7.60 3.68 4.52
C GLU A 41 -7.99 3.13 3.16
N THR A 42 -9.29 3.07 2.85
CA THR A 42 -9.73 2.68 1.51
C THR A 42 -9.20 3.68 0.48
N LEU A 43 -8.52 3.17 -0.55
CA LEU A 43 -8.03 3.98 -1.64
C LEU A 43 -9.20 4.34 -2.57
N THR A 44 -9.96 5.38 -2.27
CA THR A 44 -10.98 5.84 -3.22
C THR A 44 -10.35 6.70 -4.33
N PRO A 45 -11.01 6.85 -5.50
CA PRO A 45 -10.57 7.79 -6.53
C PRO A 45 -10.34 9.20 -5.98
N TRP A 46 -11.22 9.67 -5.09
CA TRP A 46 -11.06 10.95 -4.40
C TRP A 46 -9.84 10.98 -3.49
N ARG A 47 -9.63 9.95 -2.66
CA ARG A 47 -8.48 9.92 -1.74
C ARG A 47 -7.15 9.82 -2.50
N ALA A 48 -7.14 9.19 -3.68
CA ALA A 48 -5.99 9.21 -4.57
C ALA A 48 -5.70 10.61 -5.15
N LEU A 49 -6.72 11.41 -5.47
CA LEU A 49 -6.54 12.83 -5.82
C LEU A 49 -5.95 13.63 -4.66
N VAL A 50 -6.47 13.44 -3.44
CA VAL A 50 -5.96 14.11 -2.24
C VAL A 50 -4.47 13.84 -2.07
N GLU A 51 -4.02 12.58 -2.21
CA GLU A 51 -2.60 12.21 -2.12
C GLU A 51 -1.76 12.67 -3.33
N ALA A 52 -2.35 12.75 -4.53
CA ALA A 52 -1.65 13.19 -5.73
C ALA A 52 -1.39 14.69 -5.74
N LEU A 53 -2.38 15.47 -5.33
CA LEU A 53 -2.35 16.94 -5.35
C LEU A 53 -2.00 17.56 -4.00
N ARG A 54 -1.85 16.73 -2.95
CA ARG A 54 -1.60 17.16 -1.57
C ARG A 54 -2.66 18.12 -1.02
N LEU A 55 -3.93 17.85 -1.36
CA LEU A 55 -5.06 18.67 -0.90
C LEU A 55 -5.22 18.64 0.63
N ASP A 56 -4.66 17.62 1.29
CA ASP A 56 -4.54 17.53 2.74
C ASP A 56 -3.84 18.73 3.37
N ARG A 57 -2.91 19.36 2.63
CA ARG A 57 -2.16 20.54 3.08
C ARG A 57 -2.92 21.84 2.90
N LEU A 58 -3.82 21.90 1.92
CA LEU A 58 -4.63 23.09 1.63
C LEU A 58 -5.82 23.17 2.59
N PHE A 59 -6.34 22.03 3.03
CA PHE A 59 -7.51 21.94 3.90
C PHE A 59 -7.26 21.00 5.10
N PRO A 60 -6.36 21.39 6.03
CA PRO A 60 -5.99 20.55 7.16
C PRO A 60 -7.19 20.25 8.06
N GLY A 61 -7.35 18.99 8.48
CA GLY A 61 -8.41 18.54 9.40
C GLY A 61 -9.79 18.35 8.78
N HIS A 62 -10.01 18.74 7.52
CA HIS A 62 -11.31 18.60 6.87
C HIS A 62 -11.62 17.12 6.55
N PRO A 63 -12.84 16.62 6.84
CA PRO A 63 -13.17 15.19 6.72
C PRO A 63 -13.03 14.64 5.31
N TYR A 64 -13.27 15.45 4.28
CA TYR A 64 -13.13 15.04 2.88
C TYR A 64 -11.69 15.02 2.37
N PHE A 65 -10.75 15.74 2.99
CA PHE A 65 -9.35 15.83 2.52
C PHE A 65 -8.39 14.98 3.37
N ARG A 66 -8.92 13.89 3.94
CA ARG A 66 -8.14 12.96 4.77
C ARG A 66 -7.14 12.17 3.93
N ARG A 67 -5.97 11.94 4.53
CA ARG A 67 -4.87 11.19 3.91
C ARG A 67 -5.18 9.71 3.80
N PHE A 68 -4.56 9.05 2.84
CA PHE A 68 -4.65 7.61 2.63
C PHE A 68 -3.75 6.82 3.59
N ASN A 69 -2.56 7.34 3.87
CA ASN A 69 -1.60 6.70 4.76
C ASN A 69 -1.81 7.17 6.21
N LEU A 70 -1.86 6.22 7.15
CA LEU A 70 -2.13 6.51 8.56
C LEU A 70 -0.87 6.55 9.46
N HIS A 71 0.32 6.36 8.87
CA HIS A 71 1.61 6.36 9.59
C HIS A 71 1.95 7.65 10.37
N ASP A 72 1.31 8.78 10.05
CA ASP A 72 1.51 10.04 10.78
C ASP A 72 0.62 10.15 12.03
N GLN A 73 -0.24 9.16 12.28
CA GLN A 73 -1.08 9.09 13.47
C GLN A 73 -0.37 8.29 14.57
N PRO A 74 -0.74 8.47 15.85
CA PRO A 74 -0.21 7.64 16.93
C PRO A 74 -0.34 6.14 16.62
N VAL A 75 0.73 5.39 16.89
CA VAL A 75 0.74 3.94 16.71
C VAL A 75 -0.21 3.32 17.75
N PRO A 76 -1.18 2.48 17.35
CA PRO A 76 -2.08 1.83 18.28
C PRO A 76 -1.29 0.85 19.15
N ALA A 77 -1.57 0.83 20.45
CA ALA A 77 -0.94 -0.12 21.37
C ALA A 77 -1.41 -1.57 21.14
N GLY A 78 -2.57 -1.77 20.52
CA GLY A 78 -3.21 -3.06 20.33
C GLY A 78 -3.50 -3.39 18.87
N ALA A 79 -4.38 -4.37 18.65
CA ALA A 79 -5.00 -4.61 17.36
C ALA A 79 -6.15 -3.62 17.16
N VAL A 80 -6.22 -2.98 16.00
CA VAL A 80 -7.31 -2.06 15.64
C VAL A 80 -7.80 -2.35 14.22
N ALA A 81 -9.10 -2.17 14.00
CA ALA A 81 -9.67 -2.30 12.67
C ALA A 81 -9.14 -1.19 11.74
N VAL A 82 -8.68 -1.58 10.56
CA VAL A 82 -8.28 -0.63 9.51
C VAL A 82 -8.78 -1.11 8.15
N PRO A 83 -9.03 -0.22 7.18
CA PRO A 83 -9.48 -0.66 5.86
C PRO A 83 -8.42 -1.39 5.03
N ALA A 84 -7.14 -1.12 5.28
CA ALA A 84 -6.05 -1.76 4.54
C ALA A 84 -4.73 -1.83 5.34
N VAL A 85 -4.02 -2.94 5.19
CA VAL A 85 -2.67 -3.19 5.73
C VAL A 85 -1.71 -3.55 4.59
N SER A 86 -0.41 -3.30 4.77
CA SER A 86 0.61 -3.53 3.74
C SER A 86 0.78 -4.98 3.32
N GLY A 87 0.92 -5.22 2.01
CA GLY A 87 1.33 -6.50 1.43
C GLY A 87 2.67 -7.04 1.92
N ALA A 88 3.54 -6.21 2.50
CA ALA A 88 4.81 -6.67 3.07
C ALA A 88 4.62 -7.62 4.27
N PHE A 89 3.45 -7.57 4.92
CA PHE A 89 3.06 -8.56 5.91
C PHE A 89 1.53 -8.65 6.06
N MET A 90 0.97 -9.75 5.56
CA MET A 90 -0.45 -10.08 5.66
C MET A 90 -0.59 -11.53 6.11
N VAL A 91 -1.45 -11.77 7.09
CA VAL A 91 -1.85 -13.11 7.50
C VAL A 91 -3.36 -13.22 7.34
N ILE A 92 -3.81 -14.23 6.61
CA ILE A 92 -5.22 -14.52 6.30
C ILE A 92 -5.41 -16.03 6.34
N ASP A 93 -6.57 -16.49 6.82
CA ASP A 93 -6.90 -17.93 6.77
C ASP A 93 -6.96 -18.39 5.31
N ARG A 94 -6.40 -19.58 5.02
CA ARG A 94 -6.34 -20.13 3.66
C ARG A 94 -7.71 -20.17 2.99
N ASP A 95 -8.73 -20.68 3.66
CA ASP A 95 -10.07 -20.81 3.09
C ASP A 95 -10.68 -19.45 2.74
N ARG A 96 -10.39 -18.40 3.52
CA ARG A 96 -10.83 -17.03 3.24
C ARG A 96 -10.07 -16.45 2.05
N PHE A 97 -8.76 -16.67 1.97
CA PHE A 97 -7.95 -16.23 0.82
C PHE A 97 -8.39 -16.90 -0.49
N ASP A 98 -8.60 -18.21 -0.46
CA ASP A 98 -9.03 -19.01 -1.61
C ASP A 98 -10.46 -18.63 -2.03
N ARG A 99 -11.38 -18.42 -1.07
CA ARG A 99 -12.74 -17.91 -1.33
C ARG A 99 -12.75 -16.56 -2.04
N LEU A 100 -11.79 -15.69 -1.72
CA LEU A 100 -11.66 -14.39 -2.36
C LEU A 100 -10.97 -14.46 -3.74
N GLY A 101 -10.43 -15.61 -4.14
CA GLY A 101 -9.69 -15.78 -5.39
C GLY A 101 -8.23 -15.34 -5.32
N GLY A 102 -7.66 -15.22 -4.11
CA GLY A 102 -6.27 -14.86 -3.89
C GLY A 102 -5.90 -13.45 -4.34
N PHE A 103 -4.66 -13.23 -4.78
CA PHE A 103 -4.22 -11.96 -5.37
C PHE A 103 -4.60 -11.87 -6.84
N ASP A 104 -5.01 -10.67 -7.26
CA ASP A 104 -5.38 -10.41 -8.64
C ASP A 104 -4.14 -10.18 -9.53
N THR A 105 -3.93 -11.05 -10.51
CA THR A 105 -2.73 -11.04 -11.36
C THR A 105 -2.74 -9.94 -12.41
N GLU A 106 -3.86 -9.23 -12.64
CA GLU A 106 -3.86 -8.06 -13.52
C GLU A 106 -3.10 -6.86 -12.90
N MET A 107 -2.97 -6.87 -11.57
CA MET A 107 -2.24 -5.89 -10.76
C MET A 107 -0.87 -6.44 -10.39
N PHE A 108 0.12 -6.17 -11.23
CA PHE A 108 1.51 -6.48 -10.95
C PHE A 108 2.17 -5.30 -10.27
N LEU A 109 2.69 -5.51 -9.05
CA LEU A 109 3.50 -4.58 -8.27
C LEU A 109 2.74 -3.32 -7.78
N HIS A 110 2.43 -3.31 -6.48
CA HIS A 110 1.58 -2.35 -5.78
C HIS A 110 0.09 -2.43 -6.16
N ILE A 111 -0.77 -2.19 -5.17
CA ILE A 111 -2.24 -2.17 -5.22
C ILE A 111 -2.90 -3.56 -5.11
N GLU A 112 -2.20 -4.65 -5.42
CA GLU A 112 -2.71 -6.03 -5.24
C GLU A 112 -3.11 -6.31 -3.79
N ASP A 113 -2.40 -5.73 -2.83
CA ASP A 113 -2.68 -5.80 -1.41
C ASP A 113 -3.94 -5.02 -1.03
N LEU A 114 -4.13 -3.83 -1.60
CA LEU A 114 -5.33 -3.00 -1.41
C LEU A 114 -6.56 -3.61 -2.03
N ASP A 115 -6.41 -4.26 -3.18
CA ASP A 115 -7.46 -5.02 -3.85
C ASP A 115 -7.95 -6.16 -2.95
N LEU A 116 -7.03 -6.98 -2.42
CA LEU A 116 -7.39 -8.04 -1.48
C LEU A 116 -8.04 -7.46 -0.22
N CYS A 117 -7.50 -6.37 0.34
CA CYS A 117 -8.10 -5.73 1.52
C CYS A 117 -9.53 -5.26 1.26
N LEU A 118 -9.78 -4.64 0.12
CA LEU A 118 -11.12 -4.18 -0.23
C LEU A 118 -12.09 -5.35 -0.43
N ARG A 119 -11.65 -6.43 -1.08
CA ARG A 119 -12.46 -7.64 -1.25
C ARG A 119 -12.81 -8.30 0.10
N VAL A 120 -11.90 -8.28 1.08
CA VAL A 120 -12.19 -8.71 2.45
C VAL A 120 -13.32 -7.86 3.06
N LEU A 121 -13.23 -6.53 2.96
CA LEU A 121 -14.26 -5.62 3.48
C LEU A 121 -15.61 -5.83 2.79
N GLN A 122 -15.63 -5.98 1.47
CA GLN A 122 -16.84 -6.23 0.67
C GLN A 122 -17.50 -7.58 1.03
N ALA A 123 -16.70 -8.57 1.45
CA ALA A 123 -17.20 -9.85 1.97
C ALA A 123 -17.67 -9.78 3.43
N GLY A 124 -17.65 -8.60 4.06
CA GLY A 124 -18.02 -8.39 5.46
C GLY A 124 -16.93 -8.78 6.46
N GLY A 125 -15.71 -9.04 6.00
CA GLY A 125 -14.58 -9.39 6.85
C GLY A 125 -13.93 -8.16 7.49
N VAL A 126 -13.34 -8.36 8.67
CA VAL A 126 -12.59 -7.32 9.39
C VAL A 126 -11.09 -7.51 9.16
N LEU A 127 -10.37 -6.39 8.95
CA LEU A 127 -8.92 -6.38 8.90
C LEU A 127 -8.37 -5.69 10.15
N LEU A 128 -7.38 -6.31 10.79
CA LEU A 128 -6.74 -5.78 11.98
C LEU A 128 -5.30 -5.38 11.68
N TYR A 129 -4.94 -4.18 12.10
CA TYR A 129 -3.55 -3.74 12.23
C TYR A 129 -3.08 -3.94 13.67
N CYS A 130 -2.08 -4.81 13.86
CA CYS A 130 -1.52 -5.14 15.17
C CYS A 130 -0.31 -4.24 15.49
N GLY A 131 -0.54 -3.07 16.08
CA GLY A 131 0.51 -2.07 16.30
C GLY A 131 1.61 -2.50 17.28
N HIS A 132 1.33 -3.48 18.15
CA HIS A 132 2.28 -4.10 19.08
C HIS A 132 3.13 -5.24 18.47
N ILE A 133 2.93 -5.55 17.19
CA ILE A 133 3.66 -6.61 16.47
C ILE A 133 4.64 -5.94 15.51
N PRO A 134 5.91 -5.70 15.91
CA PRO A 134 6.90 -5.05 15.07
C PRO A 134 7.46 -6.00 14.01
N LEU A 135 7.68 -5.49 12.82
CA LEU A 135 8.20 -6.22 11.66
C LEU A 135 9.19 -5.34 10.92
N TYR A 136 10.42 -5.78 10.74
CA TYR A 136 11.41 -4.98 10.02
C TYR A 136 11.32 -5.28 8.53
N HIS A 137 11.10 -4.27 7.71
CA HIS A 137 10.96 -4.43 6.27
C HIS A 137 11.94 -3.49 5.55
N GLN A 138 12.79 -4.03 4.69
CA GLN A 138 13.68 -3.22 3.87
C GLN A 138 12.97 -2.89 2.54
N GLY A 139 12.31 -1.74 2.49
CA GLY A 139 11.65 -1.27 1.28
C GLY A 139 12.63 -0.85 0.18
N GLY A 140 12.23 -1.00 -1.09
CA GLY A 140 12.98 -0.46 -2.23
C GLY A 140 14.35 -1.09 -2.49
N SER A 141 14.59 -2.31 -1.98
CA SER A 141 15.83 -3.08 -2.18
C SER A 141 15.97 -3.68 -3.58
N SER A 142 14.92 -3.62 -4.40
CA SER A 142 14.95 -4.11 -5.78
C SER A 142 15.77 -3.18 -6.68
N ASP A 143 16.58 -3.78 -7.54
CA ASP A 143 17.29 -3.11 -8.64
C ASP A 143 16.37 -2.67 -9.80
N ALA A 144 15.06 -2.83 -9.66
CA ALA A 144 14.07 -2.41 -10.65
C ALA A 144 14.14 -0.89 -10.93
N SER A 145 13.89 -0.51 -12.19
CA SER A 145 13.77 0.89 -12.58
C SER A 145 12.64 1.55 -11.80
N ARG A 146 12.91 2.72 -11.22
CA ARG A 146 11.90 3.50 -10.50
C ARG A 146 10.73 3.88 -11.39
N LEU A 147 10.98 4.08 -12.69
CA LEU A 147 9.95 4.40 -13.66
C LEU A 147 9.06 3.20 -13.94
N LEU A 148 9.61 1.99 -14.07
CA LEU A 148 8.80 0.78 -14.22
C LEU A 148 7.92 0.56 -12.99
N VAL A 149 8.47 0.75 -11.78
CA VAL A 149 7.72 0.60 -10.52
C VAL A 149 6.54 1.58 -10.48
N GLU A 150 6.77 2.87 -10.74
CA GLU A 150 5.70 3.88 -10.70
C GLU A 150 4.71 3.74 -11.87
N TRP A 151 5.15 3.24 -13.04
CA TRP A 151 4.26 2.92 -14.15
C TRP A 151 3.30 1.79 -13.78
N HIS A 152 3.83 0.68 -13.25
CA HIS A 152 3.03 -0.46 -12.79
C HIS A 152 2.04 -0.05 -11.70
N LYS A 153 2.50 0.71 -10.70
CA LYS A 153 1.65 1.26 -9.64
C LYS A 153 0.53 2.14 -10.19
N THR A 154 0.83 3.01 -11.16
CA THR A 154 -0.18 3.87 -11.81
C THR A 154 -1.20 3.00 -12.54
N ARG A 155 -0.74 2.07 -13.38
CA ARG A 155 -1.60 1.14 -14.12
C ARG A 155 -2.49 0.30 -13.19
N SER A 156 -1.92 -0.31 -12.15
CA SER A 156 -2.62 -1.13 -11.17
C SER A 156 -3.68 -0.32 -10.40
N THR A 157 -3.39 0.94 -10.08
CA THR A 157 -4.37 1.85 -9.45
C THR A 157 -5.60 2.08 -10.36
N LEU A 158 -5.39 2.24 -11.67
CA LEU A 158 -6.49 2.43 -12.62
C LEU A 158 -7.32 1.15 -12.82
N ILE A 159 -6.66 -0.02 -12.84
CA ILE A 159 -7.36 -1.32 -12.87
C ILE A 159 -8.24 -1.47 -11.63
N TYR A 160 -7.68 -1.19 -10.45
CA TYR A 160 -8.40 -1.22 -9.18
C TYR A 160 -9.62 -0.28 -9.17
N PHE A 161 -9.48 0.97 -9.65
CA PHE A 161 -10.64 1.88 -9.76
C PHE A 161 -11.68 1.41 -10.74
N ARG A 162 -11.26 0.89 -11.90
CA ARG A 162 -12.17 0.32 -12.89
C ARG A 162 -12.97 -0.86 -12.33
N LYS A 163 -12.36 -1.69 -11.47
CA LYS A 163 -12.98 -2.87 -10.86
C LYS A 163 -13.95 -2.52 -9.73
N HIS A 164 -13.57 -1.60 -8.86
CA HIS A 164 -14.28 -1.39 -7.59
C HIS A 164 -15.09 -0.11 -7.49
N PHE A 165 -14.84 0.86 -8.37
CA PHE A 165 -15.39 2.22 -8.24
C PHE A 165 -16.11 2.70 -9.50
N ARG A 166 -16.21 1.88 -10.54
CA ARG A 166 -16.92 2.22 -11.80
C ARG A 166 -18.37 2.62 -11.56
N ASP A 167 -19.06 1.92 -10.67
CA ASP A 167 -20.49 2.16 -10.42
C ASP A 167 -20.73 3.22 -9.34
N SER A 168 -19.71 3.48 -8.51
CA SER A 168 -19.76 4.48 -7.43
C SER A 168 -19.34 5.88 -7.88
N TYR A 169 -18.68 6.02 -9.03
CA TYR A 169 -18.17 7.28 -9.54
C TYR A 169 -18.53 7.48 -11.02
N PRO A 170 -18.96 8.69 -11.43
CA PRO A 170 -19.14 9.00 -12.83
C PRO A 170 -17.86 8.78 -13.65
N HIS A 171 -18.01 8.30 -14.87
CA HIS A 171 -16.88 8.00 -15.77
C HIS A 171 -15.93 9.20 -15.92
N TRP A 172 -16.45 10.42 -16.03
CA TRP A 172 -15.63 11.63 -16.18
C TRP A 172 -14.77 11.92 -14.95
N VAL A 173 -15.25 11.58 -13.73
CA VAL A 173 -14.44 11.68 -12.51
C VAL A 173 -13.28 10.70 -12.60
N LEU A 174 -13.57 9.43 -12.92
CA LEU A 174 -12.54 8.40 -13.03
C LEU A 174 -11.51 8.74 -14.12
N SER A 175 -11.95 9.26 -15.26
CA SER A 175 -11.07 9.75 -16.33
C SER A 175 -10.21 10.94 -15.88
N GLY A 176 -10.78 11.89 -15.13
CA GLY A 176 -10.04 13.00 -14.54
C GLY A 176 -8.97 12.54 -13.54
N VAL A 177 -9.33 11.61 -12.65
CA VAL A 177 -8.37 10.98 -11.72
C VAL A 177 -7.26 10.27 -12.49
N ALA A 178 -7.60 9.51 -13.52
CA ALA A 178 -6.62 8.83 -14.35
C ALA A 178 -5.65 9.81 -15.02
N GLY A 179 -6.16 10.92 -15.56
CA GLY A 179 -5.35 12.00 -16.10
C GLY A 179 -4.36 12.57 -15.08
N VAL A 180 -4.82 12.88 -13.86
CA VAL A 180 -3.94 13.39 -12.79
C VAL A 180 -2.86 12.38 -12.40
N LEU A 181 -3.19 11.10 -12.29
CA LEU A 181 -2.21 10.06 -11.95
C LEU A 181 -1.16 9.87 -13.06
N TRP A 182 -1.56 9.89 -14.32
CA TRP A 182 -0.63 9.83 -15.45
C TRP A 182 0.23 11.09 -15.57
N LEU A 183 -0.33 12.28 -15.35
CA LEU A 183 0.44 13.53 -15.31
C LEU A 183 1.48 13.50 -14.19
N ARG A 184 1.10 12.99 -13.01
CA ARG A 184 2.03 12.79 -11.90
C ARG A 184 3.15 11.82 -12.27
N PHE A 185 2.84 10.70 -12.93
CA PHE A 185 3.85 9.78 -13.44
C PHE A 185 4.79 10.47 -14.44
N ALA A 186 4.25 11.18 -15.43
CA ALA A 186 5.02 11.91 -16.42
C ALA A 186 5.98 12.94 -15.78
N ALA A 187 5.54 13.64 -14.73
CA ALA A 187 6.37 14.58 -13.98
C ALA A 187 7.54 13.91 -13.20
N LEU A 188 7.48 12.60 -12.96
CA LEU A 188 8.56 11.82 -12.34
C LEU A 188 9.56 11.30 -13.37
N VAL A 189 9.21 11.23 -14.66
CA VAL A 189 10.05 10.69 -15.74
C VAL A 189 11.43 11.38 -15.80
N PRO A 190 11.55 12.73 -15.83
CA PRO A 190 12.86 13.38 -15.92
C PRO A 190 13.78 13.00 -14.76
N ARG A 191 13.25 12.96 -13.53
CA ARG A 191 14.00 12.59 -12.33
C ARG A 191 14.38 11.12 -12.31
N GLY A 192 13.49 10.24 -12.78
CA GLY A 192 13.75 8.80 -12.87
C GLY A 192 14.83 8.47 -13.89
N LEU A 193 14.81 9.10 -15.06
CA LEU A 193 15.84 8.93 -16.09
C LEU A 193 17.21 9.37 -15.60
N LEU A 194 17.31 10.52 -14.92
CA LEU A 194 18.56 10.99 -14.30
C LEU A 194 19.08 10.01 -13.22
N ALA A 195 18.19 9.49 -12.38
CA ALA A 195 18.56 8.54 -11.33
C ALA A 195 19.01 7.18 -11.90
N ASP A 196 18.37 6.71 -12.97
CA ASP A 196 18.71 5.47 -13.65
C ASP A 196 20.04 5.61 -14.41
N ALA A 197 20.27 6.74 -15.09
CA ALA A 197 21.56 7.06 -15.73
C ALA A 197 22.71 7.10 -14.70
N GLY A 198 22.49 7.73 -13.53
CA GLY A 198 23.48 7.74 -12.45
C GLY A 198 23.76 6.36 -11.84
N ARG A 199 22.78 5.45 -11.85
CA ARG A 199 22.97 4.04 -11.43
C ARG A 199 23.76 3.23 -12.44
N LEU A 200 23.45 3.37 -13.73
CA LEU A 200 24.21 2.76 -14.82
C LEU A 200 25.68 3.23 -14.81
N GLY A 201 25.91 4.54 -14.65
CA GLY A 201 27.27 5.10 -14.54
C GLY A 201 28.07 4.49 -13.37
N ARG A 202 27.46 4.38 -12.19
CA ARG A 202 28.10 3.73 -11.02
C ARG A 202 28.40 2.24 -11.23
N ARG A 203 27.52 1.50 -11.90
CA ARG A 203 27.76 0.09 -12.23
C ARG A 203 28.92 -0.09 -13.22
N VAL A 204 28.99 0.76 -14.25
CA VAL A 204 30.08 0.73 -15.24
C VAL A 204 31.43 1.12 -14.61
N LEU A 205 31.44 2.13 -13.74
CA LEU A 205 32.65 2.58 -13.03
C LEU A 205 33.10 1.59 -11.95
N GLY A 206 32.16 0.96 -11.23
CA GLY A 206 32.45 -0.07 -10.23
C GLY A 206 33.04 -1.35 -10.82
N ARG A 207 32.67 -1.69 -12.07
CA ARG A 207 33.20 -2.86 -12.79
C ARG A 207 34.63 -2.67 -13.32
N LYS A 208 35.17 -1.44 -13.31
CA LYS A 208 36.55 -1.13 -13.72
C LYS A 208 37.57 -1.14 -12.56
N ARG A 209 37.12 -1.40 -11.32
CA ARG A 209 37.96 -1.37 -10.10
C ARG A 209 38.06 -2.73 -9.38
N GLY A 210 37.61 -3.81 -10.00
CA GLY A 210 37.66 -5.18 -9.48
C GLY A 210 38.47 -6.09 -10.37
#